data_AF-A0A935HPP4-F1
#
_entry.id   AF-A0A935HPP4-F1
#
_cell.length_a   1.000
_cell.length_b   1.000
_cell.length_c   1.000
_cell.angle_alpha   90.00
_cell.angle_beta   90.00
_cell.angle_gamma   90.00
#
_symmetry.space_group_name_H-M   'P 1'
#
loop_
_entity.id
_entity.type
_entity.pdbx_description
1 polymer ?
#
loop_
_entity_poly.entity_id
_entity_poly.type
_entity_poly.pdbx_seq_one_letter_code
_entity_poly.pdbx_strand_id
1 'polypeptide(L)'
;MTGGSSGLGKSICLRLAKARHTVFGTSRKANGQQVDGYTLIAMDVCDATSFQGAADAVIAANSRLDVLVNNARLGIQVRWRTSTQN
;
A
#
# COMPACT_ATOMS: atom_id res chain seq x y z
N MET A 1 -1.60 -0.62 5.79
CA MET A 1 -1.31 -1.71 4.82
C MET A 1 -0.39 -1.18 3.74
N THR A 2 0.85 -1.67 3.64
CA THR A 2 1.73 -1.27 2.54
C THR A 2 1.34 -1.99 1.24
N GLY A 3 1.32 -1.29 0.11
CA GLY A 3 0.92 -1.89 -1.18
C GLY A 3 -0.58 -2.22 -1.28
N GLY A 4 -1.45 -1.32 -0.80
CA GLY A 4 -2.90 -1.50 -0.73
C GLY A 4 -3.68 -1.11 -2.00
N SER A 5 -3.01 -0.76 -3.10
CA SER A 5 -3.68 -0.29 -4.33
C SER A 5 -4.16 -1.42 -5.25
N SER A 6 -3.60 -2.62 -5.15
CA SER A 6 -3.92 -3.73 -6.06
C SER A 6 -3.67 -5.10 -5.44
N GLY A 7 -4.05 -6.16 -6.16
CA GLY A 7 -3.78 -7.56 -5.79
C GLY A 7 -4.29 -7.93 -4.40
N LEU A 8 -3.50 -8.76 -3.69
CA LEU A 8 -3.81 -9.20 -2.33
C LEU A 8 -3.93 -8.03 -1.35
N GLY A 9 -3.09 -7.01 -1.51
CA GLY A 9 -3.13 -5.83 -0.64
C GLY A 9 -4.49 -5.12 -0.67
N LYS A 10 -5.05 -4.92 -1.87
CA LYS A 10 -6.39 -4.36 -2.03
C LYS A 10 -7.45 -5.26 -1.40
N SER A 11 -7.42 -6.57 -1.67
CA SER A 11 -8.41 -7.51 -1.12
C SER A 11 -8.41 -7.55 0.41
N ILE A 12 -7.23 -7.50 1.03
CA ILE A 12 -7.10 -7.45 2.49
C ILE A 12 -7.65 -6.12 3.03
N CYS A 13 -7.32 -4.98 2.41
CA CYS A 13 -7.88 -3.68 2.79
C CYS A 13 -9.41 -3.70 2.77
N LEU A 14 -10.01 -4.20 1.69
CA LEU A 14 -11.47 -4.31 1.57
C LEU A 14 -12.08 -5.22 2.64
N ARG A 15 -11.44 -6.35 2.95
CA ARG A 15 -11.92 -7.28 3.98
C ARG A 15 -11.89 -6.65 5.38
N LEU A 16 -10.84 -5.92 5.71
CA LEU A 16 -10.66 -5.23 6.98
C LEU A 16 -11.64 -4.05 7.12
N ALA A 17 -11.85 -3.28 6.03
CA ALA A 17 -12.85 -2.22 5.98
C ALA A 17 -14.27 -2.77 6.22
N LYS A 18 -14.62 -3.89 5.57
CA LYS A 18 -15.89 -4.59 5.81
C LYS A 18 -16.04 -5.10 7.24
N ALA A 19 -14.94 -5.42 7.90
CA ALA A 19 -14.90 -5.79 9.32
C ALA A 19 -14.95 -4.58 10.27
N ARG A 20 -15.21 -3.36 9.75
CA ARG A 20 -15.32 -2.10 10.51
C ARG A 20 -14.02 -1.62 11.13
N HIS A 21 -12.87 -2.04 10.61
CA HIS A 21 -11.60 -1.39 10.93
C HIS A 21 -11.42 -0.11 10.12
N THR A 22 -10.78 0.90 10.70
CA THR A 22 -10.25 2.03 9.92
C THR A 22 -8.98 1.57 9.21
N VAL A 23 -8.99 1.64 7.87
CA VAL A 23 -7.90 1.09 7.06
C VAL A 23 -7.26 2.17 6.21
N PHE A 24 -5.93 2.23 6.28
CA PHE A 24 -5.09 2.97 5.36
C PHE A 24 -4.30 2.00 4.49
N GLY A 25 -4.57 2.01 3.19
CA GLY A 25 -3.72 1.39 2.19
C GLY A 25 -2.68 2.40 1.70
N THR A 26 -1.52 1.93 1.26
CA THR A 26 -0.52 2.82 0.66
C THR A 26 -0.13 2.41 -0.76
N SER A 27 0.23 3.40 -1.57
CA SER A 27 0.92 3.19 -2.84
C SER A 27 1.66 4.45 -3.26
N ARG A 28 2.70 4.31 -4.09
CA ARG A 28 3.51 5.45 -4.56
C ARG A 28 2.74 6.49 -5.39
N LYS A 29 1.62 6.11 -6.01
CA LYS A 29 0.83 6.97 -6.92
C LYS A 29 -0.51 7.41 -6.34
N ALA A 30 -0.78 7.12 -5.07
CA ALA A 30 -2.04 7.50 -4.46
C ALA A 30 -2.11 9.01 -4.23
N ASN A 31 -3.32 9.55 -4.21
CA ASN A 31 -3.59 10.98 -3.99
C ASN A 31 -4.54 11.24 -2.81
N GLY A 32 -4.65 10.29 -1.86
CA GLY A 32 -5.56 10.41 -0.71
C GLY A 32 -7.01 10.00 -1.00
N GLN A 33 -7.27 9.35 -2.14
CA GLN A 33 -8.63 8.91 -2.49
C GLN A 33 -9.19 7.83 -1.55
N GLN A 34 -10.50 7.86 -1.37
CA GLN A 34 -11.28 6.78 -0.76
C GLN A 34 -11.49 5.65 -1.77
N VAL A 35 -11.32 4.41 -1.32
CA VAL A 35 -11.53 3.18 -2.11
C VAL A 35 -12.40 2.25 -1.29
N ASP A 36 -13.67 2.10 -1.67
CA ASP A 36 -14.62 1.09 -1.13
C ASP A 36 -14.44 0.77 0.37
N GLY A 37 -14.45 1.80 1.21
CA GLY A 37 -14.39 1.69 2.68
C GLY A 37 -13.00 1.80 3.31
N TYR A 38 -11.94 2.08 2.55
CA TYR A 38 -10.62 2.42 3.09
C TYR A 38 -9.97 3.61 2.39
N THR A 39 -9.05 4.28 3.08
CA THR A 39 -8.31 5.43 2.52
C THR A 39 -7.02 4.93 1.87
N LEU A 40 -6.71 5.38 0.65
CA LEU A 40 -5.46 5.07 -0.02
C LEU A 40 -4.57 6.32 -0.07
N ILE A 41 -3.42 6.29 0.63
CA ILE A 41 -2.48 7.42 0.77
C ILE A 41 -1.15 7.17 0.05
N ALA A 42 -0.46 8.25 -0.30
CA ALA A 42 0.86 8.19 -0.91
C ALA A 42 1.89 7.69 0.10
N MET A 43 2.68 6.69 -0.28
CA MET A 43 3.86 6.27 0.49
C MET A 43 4.80 5.47 -0.41
N ASP A 44 6.09 5.78 -0.38
CA ASP A 44 7.14 4.90 -0.86
C ASP A 44 7.76 4.15 0.32
N VAL A 45 7.81 2.82 0.22
CA VAL A 45 8.39 1.96 1.27
C VAL A 45 9.91 2.02 1.32
N CYS A 46 10.55 2.53 0.26
CA CYS A 46 11.99 2.72 0.19
C CYS A 46 12.45 4.09 0.71
N ASP A 47 11.53 4.98 1.06
CA ASP A 47 11.83 6.33 1.56
C ASP A 47 11.29 6.51 2.99
N ALA A 48 12.21 6.66 3.95
CA ALA A 48 11.88 6.85 5.36
C ALA A 48 11.08 8.14 5.63
N THR A 49 11.36 9.21 4.88
CA THR A 49 10.62 10.48 5.00
C THR A 49 9.19 10.30 4.51
N SER A 50 9.02 9.59 3.40
CA SER A 50 7.69 9.24 2.87
C SER A 50 6.90 8.39 3.85
N PHE A 51 7.55 7.40 4.48
CA PHE A 51 6.93 6.57 5.52
C PHE A 51 6.51 7.41 6.73
N GLN A 52 7.39 8.26 7.25
CA GLN A 52 7.10 9.08 8.42
C GLN A 52 5.91 10.01 8.16
N GLY A 53 5.88 10.70 7.02
CA GLY A 53 4.75 11.56 6.65
C GLY A 53 3.42 10.80 6.52
N ALA A 54 3.45 9.57 6.00
CA ALA A 54 2.26 8.72 5.93
C ALA A 54 1.79 8.27 7.32
N ALA A 55 2.72 7.90 8.21
CA ALA A 55 2.41 7.52 9.59
C ALA A 55 1.82 8.70 10.38
N ASP A 56 2.42 9.88 10.26
CA ASP A 56 1.95 11.11 10.89
C ASP A 56 0.54 11.47 10.41
N ALA A 57 0.26 11.33 9.11
CA ALA A 57 -1.09 11.56 8.58
C ALA A 57 -2.13 10.59 9.16
N VAL A 58 -1.77 9.31 9.34
CA VAL A 58 -2.66 8.31 9.95
C VAL A 58 -2.93 8.63 11.42
N ILE A 59 -1.88 8.98 12.16
CA ILE A 59 -1.98 9.33 13.59
C ILE A 59 -2.75 10.64 13.77
N ALA A 60 -2.52 11.65 12.94
CA ALA A 60 -3.28 12.90 12.99
C ALA A 60 -4.78 12.66 12.75
N ALA A 61 -5.13 11.73 11.86
CA ALA A 61 -6.51 11.40 11.54
C ALA A 61 -7.19 10.49 12.59
N ASN A 62 -6.45 9.66 13.34
CA ASN A 62 -7.03 8.60 14.19
C ASN A 62 -6.42 8.48 15.59
N SER A 63 -5.58 9.43 15.99
CA SER A 63 -4.80 9.47 17.24
C SER A 63 -3.80 8.34 17.47
N ARG A 64 -3.89 7.21 16.74
CA ARG A 64 -3.02 6.04 16.89
C ARG A 64 -2.89 5.22 15.61
N LEU A 65 -1.86 4.38 15.55
CA LEU A 65 -1.68 3.33 14.55
C LEU A 65 -1.60 1.97 15.27
N ASP A 66 -2.64 1.14 15.11
CA ASP A 66 -2.72 -0.13 15.82
C ASP A 66 -1.89 -1.25 15.19
N VAL A 67 -1.91 -1.33 13.85
CA VAL A 67 -1.29 -2.44 13.10
C VAL A 67 -0.64 -1.92 11.82
N LEU A 68 0.60 -2.34 11.57
CA LEU A 68 1.29 -2.19 10.30
C LEU A 68 1.44 -3.56 9.62
N VAL A 69 1.01 -3.66 8.36
CA VAL A 69 1.16 -4.87 7.54
C VAL A 69 2.10 -4.56 6.37
N ASN A 70 3.26 -5.21 6.36
CA ASN A 70 4.31 -5.07 5.34
C ASN A 70 4.02 -5.99 4.15
N ASN A 71 3.21 -5.52 3.20
CA ASN A 71 2.75 -6.29 2.05
C ASN A 71 3.22 -5.73 0.68
N ALA A 72 3.79 -4.53 0.65
CA ALA A 72 4.35 -3.97 -0.57
C ALA A 72 5.44 -4.88 -1.14
N ARG A 73 5.40 -5.09 -2.47
CA ARG A 73 6.43 -5.81 -3.22
C ARG A 73 6.83 -5.03 -4.46
N LEU A 74 8.06 -5.25 -4.92
CA LEU A 74 8.51 -4.85 -6.26
C LEU A 74 8.54 -6.10 -7.14
N GLY A 75 7.84 -6.08 -8.27
CA GLY A 75 7.92 -7.16 -9.25
C GLY A 75 9.20 -7.02 -10.06
N ILE A 76 10.09 -8.02 -9.99
CA ILE A 76 11.24 -8.12 -10.88
C ILE A 76 10.81 -8.95 -12.08
N GLN A 77 10.73 -8.33 -13.27
CA GLN A 77 10.54 -9.06 -14.52
C GLN A 77 11.91 -9.35 -15.14
N VAL A 78 12.33 -10.61 -15.11
CA VAL A 78 13.51 -11.07 -15.84
C VAL A 78 13.07 -11.49 -17.24
N ARG A 79 13.53 -10.77 -18.27
CA ARG A 79 13.34 -11.19 -19.66
C ARG A 79 14.48 -12.15 -20.03
N TRP A 80 14.16 -13.43 -20.12
CA TRP A 80 15.07 -14.40 -20.72
C TRP A 80 15.13 -14.18 -22.24
N ARG A 81 16.33 -13.95 -22.78
CA ARG A 81 16.58 -14.01 -24.22
C ARG A 81 17.00 -15.43 -24.56
N THR A 82 16.20 -16.13 -25.37
CA THR A 82 16.65 -17.33 -26.07
C THR A 82 17.32 -16.89 -27.36
N SER A 83 18.62 -17.14 -27.51
CA SER A 83 19.32 -16.97 -28.78
C SER A 83 19.02 -18.17 -29.67
N THR A 84 17.96 -18.10 -30.46
CA THR A 84 17.94 -18.81 -31.75
C THR A 84 18.50 -17.85 -32.78
N GLN A 85 19.83 -17.88 -32.93
CA GLN A 85 20.47 -17.43 -34.17
C GLN A 85 20.43 -18.63 -35.13
N ASN A 86 19.74 -18.44 -36.25
CA ASN A 86 20.01 -19.18 -37.49
C ASN A 86 21.10 -18.43 -38.25
#